data_AF-A0A367J2W5-F1
#
_entry.id   AF-A0A367J2W5-F1
#
_cell.length_a   1.000
_cell.length_b   1.000
_cell.length_c   1.000
_cell.angle_alpha   90.00
_cell.angle_beta   90.00
_cell.angle_gamma   90.00
#
_symmetry.space_group_name_H-M   'P 1'
#
loop_
_entity.id
_entity.type
_entity.pdbx_description
1 polymer ?
#
loop_
_entity_poly.entity_id
_entity_poly.type
_entity_poly.pdbx_seq_one_letter_code
_entity_poly.pdbx_strand_id
1 'polypeptide(L)'
;TSGTPSSAPNMATSRPSDTTAPHEPPRATKTTPTQSTSVPAVSTPITTFEEIQKQLKNTLDHVEQRNMVSGFQTLSKATGAVVDHCEQLGLTSDDHPYNAIDREQFWAGLNNCWLYALAQRHEPSSDAERMTDQHLYSLREMVVTWADKLERYGLVDYEMGWWEADILAAIDGILAMNYAAAQAAAQAVVAQAAAALFGDDVNMQ
;
A
#
# COMPACT_ATOMS: atom_id res chain seq x y z
N THR A 1 6.77 -63.45 -19.97
CA THR A 1 5.65 -64.42 -19.88
C THR A 1 5.44 -64.75 -18.42
N SER A 2 4.29 -64.62 -17.75
CA SER A 2 2.93 -64.09 -18.06
C SER A 2 2.20 -63.87 -16.70
N GLY A 3 1.08 -63.15 -16.54
CA GLY A 3 0.22 -62.39 -17.46
C GLY A 3 -1.02 -61.82 -16.72
N THR A 4 -1.73 -60.86 -17.33
CA THR A 4 -3.07 -60.33 -16.95
C THR A 4 -4.17 -61.12 -17.71
N PRO A 5 -5.52 -60.87 -17.61
CA PRO A 5 -6.31 -59.78 -16.98
C PRO A 5 -7.54 -60.23 -16.11
N SER A 6 -8.05 -59.41 -15.17
CA SER A 6 -9.19 -58.44 -15.21
C SER A 6 -10.64 -58.95 -15.19
N SER A 7 -11.45 -58.24 -14.38
CA SER A 7 -12.91 -57.96 -14.48
C SER A 7 -13.95 -58.93 -13.87
N ALA A 8 -14.79 -58.38 -12.99
CA ALA A 8 -16.14 -58.84 -12.64
C ALA A 8 -17.04 -57.63 -12.29
N PRO A 9 -18.38 -57.68 -12.47
CA PRO A 9 -19.26 -56.50 -12.52
C PRO A 9 -20.04 -56.23 -11.23
N ASN A 10 -20.81 -55.14 -11.18
CA ASN A 10 -21.91 -55.00 -10.22
C ASN A 10 -23.19 -54.43 -10.85
N MET A 11 -24.35 -54.84 -10.32
CA MET A 11 -25.64 -54.87 -11.01
C MET A 11 -26.44 -53.55 -10.96
N ALA A 12 -27.25 -53.32 -12.01
CA ALA A 12 -28.35 -52.37 -12.02
C ALA A 12 -29.67 -53.08 -12.38
N THR A 13 -30.72 -52.90 -11.56
CA THR A 13 -32.09 -53.49 -11.63
C THR A 13 -32.86 -52.86 -10.44
N SER A 14 -34.06 -52.23 -10.50
CA SER A 14 -35.25 -52.42 -11.36
C SER A 14 -36.05 -51.14 -11.70
N ARG A 15 -36.89 -51.29 -12.74
CA ARG A 15 -38.11 -50.55 -13.23
C ARG A 15 -39.30 -50.52 -12.21
N PRO A 16 -40.55 -50.05 -12.53
CA PRO A 16 -41.13 -49.36 -13.72
C PRO A 16 -42.00 -48.10 -13.40
N SER A 17 -42.57 -47.34 -14.35
CA SER A 17 -43.93 -47.52 -14.93
C SER A 17 -44.26 -46.49 -16.05
N ASP A 18 -45.45 -46.56 -16.64
CA ASP A 18 -45.73 -46.26 -18.07
C ASP A 18 -46.79 -45.14 -18.33
N THR A 19 -46.91 -44.71 -19.60
CA THR A 19 -48.17 -44.26 -20.29
C THR A 19 -48.74 -42.82 -20.08
N THR A 20 -48.52 -41.98 -21.11
CA THR A 20 -49.52 -41.20 -21.92
C THR A 20 -50.33 -39.98 -21.38
N ALA A 21 -49.91 -38.76 -21.81
CA ALA A 21 -50.62 -37.63 -22.50
C ALA A 21 -52.13 -37.27 -22.25
N PRO A 22 -52.67 -36.15 -22.82
CA PRO A 22 -52.28 -34.72 -22.76
C PRO A 22 -53.47 -33.78 -22.39
N HIS A 23 -53.26 -32.54 -21.90
CA HIS A 23 -54.32 -31.48 -21.97
C HIS A 23 -53.83 -30.02 -21.81
N GLU A 24 -54.56 -29.09 -22.40
CA GLU A 24 -54.30 -27.63 -22.52
C GLU A 24 -54.68 -26.77 -21.26
N PRO A 25 -54.29 -25.47 -21.20
CA PRO A 25 -54.29 -24.66 -19.98
C PRO A 25 -55.55 -23.80 -19.75
N PRO A 26 -55.65 -23.13 -18.58
CA PRO A 26 -56.24 -21.79 -18.54
C PRO A 26 -55.47 -20.75 -17.69
N ARG A 27 -55.12 -19.65 -18.36
CA ARG A 27 -55.44 -18.26 -17.98
C ARG A 27 -55.05 -17.73 -16.57
N ALA A 28 -53.89 -17.09 -16.54
CA ALA A 28 -53.60 -15.79 -15.92
C ALA A 28 -54.17 -15.44 -14.52
N THR A 29 -53.27 -15.39 -13.53
CA THR A 29 -53.35 -14.46 -12.39
C THR A 29 -52.08 -13.60 -12.33
N LYS A 30 -52.27 -12.29 -12.13
CA LYS A 30 -51.17 -11.33 -11.97
C LYS A 30 -50.62 -11.42 -10.55
N THR A 31 -49.34 -11.71 -10.40
CA THR A 31 -48.60 -11.48 -9.13
C THR A 31 -47.29 -10.75 -9.40
N THR A 32 -47.16 -9.62 -8.73
CA THR A 32 -46.07 -8.63 -8.73
C THR A 32 -44.68 -9.27 -8.58
N PRO A 33 -43.61 -8.74 -9.22
CA PRO A 33 -42.26 -9.15 -8.91
C PRO A 33 -41.89 -8.72 -7.48
N THR A 34 -41.57 -9.69 -6.61
CA THR A 34 -40.91 -9.39 -5.34
C THR A 34 -39.51 -8.88 -5.68
N GLN A 35 -39.32 -7.58 -5.50
CA GLN A 35 -38.05 -6.90 -5.72
C GLN A 35 -37.07 -7.36 -4.64
N SER A 36 -36.23 -8.34 -4.97
CA SER A 36 -35.07 -8.69 -4.16
C SER A 36 -34.14 -7.48 -4.12
N THR A 37 -34.21 -6.71 -3.04
CA THR A 37 -33.30 -5.58 -2.80
C THR A 37 -31.90 -6.13 -2.56
N SER A 38 -31.18 -6.40 -3.64
CA SER A 38 -29.75 -6.66 -3.58
C SER A 38 -29.08 -5.41 -3.04
N VAL A 39 -28.75 -5.43 -1.74
CA VAL A 39 -27.77 -4.50 -1.18
C VAL A 39 -26.56 -4.51 -2.12
N PRO A 40 -26.09 -3.35 -2.61
CA PRO A 40 -24.83 -3.33 -3.31
C PRO A 40 -23.78 -3.68 -2.25
N ALA A 41 -23.28 -4.93 -2.32
CA ALA A 41 -22.01 -5.25 -1.70
C ALA A 41 -21.03 -4.21 -2.26
N VAL A 42 -20.54 -3.33 -1.39
CA VAL A 42 -19.46 -2.43 -1.75
C VAL A 42 -18.25 -3.33 -1.95
N SER A 43 -18.07 -3.78 -3.19
CA SER A 43 -16.88 -4.47 -3.63
C SER A 43 -15.73 -3.48 -3.50
N THR A 44 -15.14 -3.42 -2.30
CA THR A 44 -13.82 -2.83 -2.08
C THR A 44 -12.92 -3.41 -3.16
N PRO A 45 -12.38 -2.59 -4.07
CA PRO A 45 -11.62 -3.11 -5.20
C PRO A 45 -10.42 -3.85 -4.62
N ILE A 46 -10.40 -5.17 -4.80
CA ILE A 46 -9.37 -6.05 -4.24
C ILE A 46 -8.05 -5.59 -4.84
N THR A 47 -7.21 -4.92 -4.05
CA THR A 47 -5.93 -4.40 -4.53
C THR A 47 -4.99 -5.56 -4.73
N THR A 48 -4.79 -5.95 -5.99
CA THR A 48 -3.93 -7.08 -6.35
C THR A 48 -2.45 -6.74 -6.12
N PHE A 49 -1.65 -7.78 -5.87
CA PHE A 49 -0.20 -7.66 -5.70
C PHE A 49 0.47 -6.95 -6.89
N GLU A 50 0.03 -7.24 -8.12
CA GLU A 50 0.51 -6.57 -9.34
C GLU A 50 0.28 -5.05 -9.33
N GLU A 51 -0.90 -4.60 -8.87
CA GLU A 51 -1.22 -3.17 -8.79
C GLU A 51 -0.42 -2.49 -7.67
N ILE A 52 -0.16 -3.18 -6.55
CA ILE A 52 0.72 -2.71 -5.48
C ILE A 52 2.16 -2.57 -6.00
N GLN A 53 2.73 -3.61 -6.64
CA GLN A 53 4.07 -3.55 -7.25
C GLN A 53 4.19 -2.44 -8.29
N LYS A 54 3.16 -2.23 -9.10
CA LYS A 54 3.09 -1.13 -10.07
C LYS A 54 3.07 0.25 -9.37
N GLN A 55 2.34 0.41 -8.27
CA GLN A 55 2.35 1.67 -7.50
C GLN A 55 3.71 1.91 -6.81
N LEU A 56 4.38 0.87 -6.31
CA LEU A 56 5.75 0.98 -5.79
C LEU A 56 6.75 1.36 -6.90
N LYS A 57 6.62 0.78 -8.10
CA LYS A 57 7.44 1.18 -9.25
C LYS A 57 7.18 2.64 -9.67
N ASN A 58 5.93 3.04 -9.80
CA ASN A 58 5.56 4.43 -10.11
C ASN A 58 6.08 5.41 -9.05
N THR A 59 6.15 4.99 -7.77
CA THR A 59 6.78 5.78 -6.70
C THR A 59 8.26 6.03 -6.99
N LEU A 60 9.02 4.98 -7.35
CA LEU A 60 10.43 5.13 -7.70
C LEU A 60 10.60 6.03 -8.93
N ASP A 61 9.79 5.84 -9.98
CA ASP A 61 9.78 6.70 -11.16
C ASP A 61 9.49 8.18 -10.80
N HIS A 62 8.58 8.46 -9.87
CA HIS A 62 8.30 9.82 -9.38
C HIS A 62 9.45 10.40 -8.55
N VAL A 63 10.09 9.60 -7.71
CA VAL A 63 11.26 10.01 -6.91
C VAL A 63 12.47 10.32 -7.81
N GLU A 64 12.72 9.53 -8.86
CA GLU A 64 13.73 9.82 -9.89
C GLU A 64 13.41 11.12 -10.66
N GLN A 65 12.12 11.35 -10.96
CA GLN A 65 11.64 12.61 -11.56
C GLN A 65 11.62 13.80 -10.60
N ARG A 66 12.00 13.61 -9.33
CA ARG A 66 12.00 14.64 -8.26
C ARG A 66 10.59 15.19 -7.93
N ASN A 67 9.56 14.41 -8.23
CA ASN A 67 8.16 14.66 -7.89
C ASN A 67 7.87 14.03 -6.52
N MET A 68 8.44 14.62 -5.46
CA MET A 68 8.48 14.00 -4.13
C MET A 68 7.09 13.87 -3.49
N VAL A 69 6.24 14.89 -3.62
CA VAL A 69 4.88 14.88 -3.03
C VAL A 69 4.02 13.85 -3.75
N SER A 70 4.04 13.83 -5.09
CA SER A 70 3.33 12.82 -5.89
C SER A 70 3.84 11.39 -5.62
N GLY A 71 5.16 11.22 -5.44
CA GLY A 71 5.78 9.96 -5.06
C GLY A 71 5.31 9.46 -3.70
N PHE A 72 5.43 10.28 -2.65
CA PHE A 72 5.01 9.89 -1.29
C PHE A 72 3.50 9.67 -1.15
N GLN A 73 2.66 10.38 -1.90
CA GLN A 73 1.22 10.10 -1.95
C GLN A 73 0.95 8.72 -2.58
N THR A 74 1.63 8.37 -3.66
CA THR A 74 1.51 7.06 -4.32
C THR A 74 2.00 5.94 -3.40
N LEU A 75 3.14 6.13 -2.74
CA LEU A 75 3.72 5.19 -1.79
C LEU A 75 2.83 4.98 -0.56
N SER A 76 2.26 6.05 -0.01
CA SER A 76 1.36 5.99 1.14
C SER A 76 0.06 5.26 0.80
N LYS A 77 -0.48 5.48 -0.42
CA LYS A 77 -1.65 4.76 -0.91
C LYS A 77 -1.38 3.26 -1.09
N ALA A 78 -0.22 2.90 -1.68
CA ALA A 78 0.19 1.51 -1.83
C ALA A 78 0.38 0.83 -0.47
N THR A 79 1.08 1.50 0.47
CA THR A 79 1.34 1.00 1.83
C THR A 79 0.04 0.82 2.62
N GLY A 80 -0.88 1.79 2.55
CA GLY A 80 -2.20 1.67 3.16
C GLY A 80 -3.00 0.49 2.61
N ALA A 81 -3.00 0.30 1.28
CA ALA A 81 -3.66 -0.85 0.66
C ALA A 81 -3.05 -2.19 1.09
N VAL A 82 -1.72 -2.28 1.20
CA VAL A 82 -0.99 -3.45 1.74
C VAL A 82 -1.41 -3.74 3.18
N VAL A 83 -1.39 -2.73 4.05
CA VAL A 83 -1.70 -2.88 5.49
C VAL A 83 -3.17 -3.26 5.70
N ASP A 84 -4.10 -2.66 4.95
CA ASP A 84 -5.53 -2.94 5.07
C ASP A 84 -5.92 -4.34 4.52
N HIS A 85 -5.16 -4.89 3.58
CA HIS A 85 -5.43 -6.19 2.94
C HIS A 85 -4.36 -7.26 3.23
N CYS A 86 -3.47 -7.05 4.21
CA CYS A 86 -2.30 -7.92 4.45
C CYS A 86 -2.65 -9.41 4.63
N GLU A 87 -3.75 -9.74 5.33
CA GLU A 87 -4.26 -11.12 5.44
C GLU A 87 -4.70 -11.69 4.08
N GLN A 88 -5.42 -10.90 3.27
CA GLN A 88 -5.92 -11.32 1.96
C GLN A 88 -4.79 -11.49 0.93
N LEU A 89 -3.69 -10.75 1.12
CA LEU A 89 -2.46 -10.86 0.34
C LEU A 89 -1.54 -11.99 0.81
N GLY A 90 -1.90 -12.72 1.88
CA GLY A 90 -1.08 -13.80 2.45
C GLY A 90 0.17 -13.32 3.20
N LEU A 91 0.25 -12.02 3.54
CA LEU A 91 1.43 -11.41 4.17
C LEU A 91 1.51 -11.61 5.69
N THR A 92 0.49 -12.24 6.31
CA THR A 92 0.38 -12.43 7.76
C THR A 92 0.64 -13.87 8.23
N SER A 93 0.64 -14.86 7.33
CA SER A 93 0.73 -16.29 7.70
C SER A 93 1.92 -16.98 7.06
N ASP A 94 2.75 -17.59 7.90
CA ASP A 94 3.96 -18.32 7.54
C ASP A 94 3.66 -19.71 6.91
N ASP A 95 2.56 -20.32 7.33
CA ASP A 95 2.30 -21.75 7.16
C ASP A 95 1.57 -22.09 5.85
N HIS A 96 2.22 -21.91 4.70
CA HIS A 96 1.80 -22.54 3.43
C HIS A 96 3.02 -22.92 2.55
N PRO A 97 3.29 -24.23 2.32
CA PRO A 97 4.40 -24.70 1.47
C PRO A 97 4.19 -24.45 -0.04
N TYR A 98 3.20 -23.63 -0.40
CA TYR A 98 2.85 -23.23 -1.76
C TYR A 98 2.70 -21.71 -1.92
N ASN A 99 3.13 -20.90 -0.94
CA ASN A 99 3.17 -19.45 -1.07
C ASN A 99 4.14 -19.06 -2.20
N ALA A 100 3.59 -18.59 -3.31
CA ALA A 100 4.35 -18.14 -4.49
C ALA A 100 5.03 -16.77 -4.28
N ILE A 101 4.84 -16.16 -3.11
CA ILE A 101 5.34 -14.84 -2.74
C ILE A 101 6.22 -15.01 -1.51
N ASP A 102 7.46 -14.56 -1.62
CA ASP A 102 8.36 -14.42 -0.49
C ASP A 102 7.93 -13.19 0.33
N ARG A 103 7.26 -13.46 1.46
CA ARG A 103 6.73 -12.44 2.37
C ARG A 103 7.83 -11.52 2.91
N GLU A 104 8.97 -12.09 3.29
CA GLU A 104 10.08 -11.36 3.87
C GLU A 104 10.70 -10.41 2.84
N GLN A 105 10.94 -10.91 1.62
CA GLN A 105 11.41 -10.08 0.50
C GLN A 105 10.40 -8.99 0.11
N PHE A 106 9.10 -9.23 0.25
CA PHE A 106 8.09 -8.19 0.01
C PHE A 106 8.16 -7.07 1.06
N TRP A 107 8.15 -7.40 2.35
CA TRP A 107 8.25 -6.40 3.41
C TRP A 107 9.59 -5.66 3.35
N ALA A 108 10.70 -6.38 3.18
CA ALA A 108 12.02 -5.78 2.96
C ALA A 108 12.03 -4.86 1.73
N GLY A 109 11.42 -5.27 0.61
CA GLY A 109 11.30 -4.45 -0.60
C GLY A 109 10.48 -3.17 -0.37
N LEU A 110 9.38 -3.25 0.38
CA LEU A 110 8.56 -2.10 0.76
C LEU A 110 9.31 -1.14 1.69
N ASN A 111 9.97 -1.66 2.73
CA ASN A 111 10.78 -0.88 3.66
C ASN A 111 11.94 -0.18 2.95
N ASN A 112 12.67 -0.90 2.07
CA ASN A 112 13.74 -0.32 1.25
C ASN A 112 13.21 0.73 0.27
N CYS A 113 12.01 0.58 -0.29
CA CYS A 113 11.37 1.60 -1.13
C CYS A 113 11.11 2.89 -0.34
N TRP A 114 10.59 2.77 0.90
CA TRP A 114 10.42 3.91 1.81
C TRP A 114 11.75 4.58 2.17
N LEU A 115 12.75 3.81 2.60
CA LEU A 115 14.06 4.36 2.98
C LEU A 115 14.79 4.97 1.78
N TYR A 116 14.67 4.40 0.58
CA TYR A 116 15.21 4.99 -0.65
C TYR A 116 14.52 6.32 -0.99
N ALA A 117 13.18 6.36 -0.98
CA ALA A 117 12.42 7.58 -1.22
C ALA A 117 12.74 8.68 -0.17
N LEU A 118 12.88 8.29 1.10
CA LEU A 118 13.24 9.20 2.19
C LEU A 118 14.72 9.59 2.20
N ALA A 119 15.63 8.81 1.61
CA ALA A 119 17.04 9.15 1.46
C ALA A 119 17.28 10.10 0.28
N GLN A 120 16.37 10.15 -0.70
CA GLN A 120 16.48 11.05 -1.84
C GLN A 120 16.27 12.51 -1.41
N ARG A 121 17.34 13.30 -1.51
CA ARG A 121 17.46 14.69 -1.04
C ARG A 121 17.54 15.70 -2.19
N HIS A 122 17.01 15.34 -3.36
CA HIS A 122 17.07 16.19 -4.54
C HIS A 122 16.26 17.48 -4.36
N GLU A 123 16.75 18.58 -4.95
CA GLU A 123 15.95 19.78 -5.18
C GLU A 123 14.69 19.39 -5.99
N PRO A 124 13.48 19.72 -5.51
CA PRO A 124 12.24 19.25 -6.12
C PRO A 124 12.08 19.79 -7.54
N SER A 125 11.36 19.06 -8.39
CA SER A 125 11.09 19.45 -9.79
C SER A 125 10.35 20.79 -9.91
N SER A 126 9.56 21.14 -8.89
CA SER A 126 8.79 22.37 -8.77
C SER A 126 8.50 22.67 -7.28
N ASP A 127 8.11 23.90 -6.97
CA ASP A 127 7.75 24.28 -5.59
C ASP A 127 6.54 23.50 -5.05
N ALA A 128 5.62 23.06 -5.92
CA ALA A 128 4.49 22.21 -5.56
C ALA A 128 4.91 20.78 -5.16
N GLU A 129 6.05 20.30 -5.68
CA GLU A 129 6.65 19.01 -5.33
C GLU A 129 7.66 19.13 -4.18
N ARG A 130 7.79 20.32 -3.56
CA ARG A 130 8.59 20.52 -2.36
C ARG A 130 7.88 19.90 -1.16
N MET A 131 8.50 18.88 -0.57
CA MET A 131 7.98 18.26 0.64
C MET A 131 8.11 19.24 1.83
N THR A 132 6.97 19.62 2.42
CA THR A 132 6.89 20.54 3.56
C THR A 132 6.90 19.77 4.88
N ASP A 133 7.18 20.47 5.99
CA ASP A 133 7.13 19.86 7.31
C ASP A 133 5.73 19.29 7.63
N GLN A 134 4.66 19.94 7.15
CA GLN A 134 3.28 19.43 7.29
C GLN A 134 3.09 18.09 6.53
N HIS A 135 3.67 17.93 5.34
CA HIS A 135 3.64 16.64 4.63
C HIS A 135 4.41 15.57 5.41
N LEU A 136 5.57 15.92 5.99
CA LEU A 136 6.38 15.01 6.82
C LEU A 136 5.66 14.58 8.10
N TYR A 137 5.00 15.48 8.81
CA TYR A 137 4.20 15.14 10.00
C TYR A 137 3.01 14.23 9.66
N SER A 138 2.32 14.49 8.53
CA SER A 138 1.25 13.61 8.07
C SER A 138 1.75 12.21 7.68
N LEU A 139 2.90 12.12 7.02
CA LEU A 139 3.57 10.84 6.74
C LEU A 139 3.90 10.10 8.04
N ARG A 140 4.45 10.81 9.02
CA ARG A 140 4.80 10.26 10.35
C ARG A 140 3.58 9.66 11.07
N GLU A 141 2.44 10.35 11.07
CA GLU A 141 1.19 9.85 11.66
C GLU A 141 0.64 8.62 10.92
N MET A 142 0.75 8.58 9.59
CA MET A 142 0.37 7.40 8.81
C MET A 142 1.26 6.18 9.09
N VAL A 143 2.59 6.39 9.22
CA VAL A 143 3.56 5.32 9.55
C VAL A 143 3.23 4.65 10.89
N VAL A 144 2.94 5.44 11.93
CA VAL A 144 2.50 4.92 13.25
C VAL A 144 1.16 4.19 13.11
N THR A 145 0.18 4.79 12.40
CA THR A 145 -1.14 4.17 12.19
C THR A 145 -1.05 2.82 11.45
N TRP A 146 -0.07 2.66 10.56
CA TRP A 146 0.19 1.37 9.89
C TRP A 146 0.87 0.37 10.83
N ALA A 147 1.82 0.81 11.66
CA ALA A 147 2.44 -0.03 12.68
C ALA A 147 1.39 -0.58 13.66
N ASP A 148 0.52 0.27 14.24
CA ASP A 148 -0.59 -0.12 15.11
C ASP A 148 -1.49 -1.20 14.45
N LYS A 149 -1.76 -1.08 13.14
CA LYS A 149 -2.55 -2.04 12.36
C LYS A 149 -1.83 -3.35 12.10
N LEU A 150 -0.49 -3.36 12.10
CA LEU A 150 0.37 -4.52 11.83
C LEU A 150 0.81 -5.24 13.12
N GLU A 151 0.84 -4.54 14.27
CA GLU A 151 1.22 -5.08 15.58
C GLU A 151 0.36 -6.31 15.94
N ARG A 152 -0.95 -6.24 15.69
CA ARG A 152 -1.90 -7.35 15.91
C ARG A 152 -1.60 -8.64 15.13
N TYR A 153 -0.74 -8.58 14.12
CA TYR A 153 -0.27 -9.73 13.34
C TYR A 153 1.18 -10.13 13.66
N GLY A 154 1.86 -9.43 14.57
CA GLY A 154 3.30 -9.59 14.80
C GLY A 154 4.18 -9.08 13.66
N LEU A 155 3.65 -8.17 12.81
CA LEU A 155 4.34 -7.64 11.63
C LEU A 155 5.05 -6.29 11.89
N VAL A 156 5.37 -5.98 13.14
CA VAL A 156 6.21 -4.83 13.55
C VAL A 156 7.50 -5.37 14.15
N ASP A 157 8.24 -6.13 13.34
CA ASP A 157 9.54 -6.71 13.66
C ASP A 157 10.49 -6.49 12.48
N TYR A 158 11.75 -6.25 12.77
CA TYR A 158 12.81 -5.99 11.79
C TYR A 158 13.04 -7.16 10.83
N GLU A 159 12.93 -8.40 11.31
CA GLU A 159 13.22 -9.58 10.48
C GLU A 159 12.01 -10.05 9.66
N MET A 160 10.78 -9.64 10.00
CA MET A 160 9.56 -10.21 9.41
C MET A 160 8.50 -9.23 8.92
N GLY A 161 8.66 -7.91 9.13
CA GLY A 161 7.61 -6.94 8.82
C GLY A 161 8.09 -5.50 8.63
N TRP A 162 7.31 -4.57 9.18
CA TRP A 162 7.42 -3.13 8.92
C TRP A 162 8.52 -2.46 9.76
N TRP A 163 9.45 -1.78 9.10
CA TRP A 163 10.57 -1.08 9.76
C TRP A 163 10.17 0.31 10.25
N GLU A 164 9.18 0.37 11.15
CA GLU A 164 8.64 1.63 11.68
C GLU A 164 9.76 2.54 12.22
N ALA A 165 10.67 2.00 13.04
CA ALA A 165 11.73 2.76 13.70
C ALA A 165 12.67 3.46 12.70
N ASP A 166 13.14 2.76 11.65
CA ASP A 166 13.99 3.36 10.62
C ASP A 166 13.24 4.40 9.77
N ILE A 167 11.99 4.11 9.41
CA ILE A 167 11.18 4.99 8.57
C ILE A 167 10.85 6.29 9.34
N LEU A 168 10.50 6.19 10.62
CA LEU A 168 10.32 7.34 11.51
C LEU A 168 11.64 8.11 11.71
N ALA A 169 12.76 7.42 11.97
CA ALA A 169 14.07 8.07 12.11
C ALA A 169 14.50 8.80 10.83
N ALA A 170 14.21 8.22 9.66
CA ALA A 170 14.47 8.84 8.37
C ALA A 170 13.61 10.09 8.15
N ILE A 171 12.31 10.07 8.52
CA ILE A 171 11.39 11.23 8.49
C ILE A 171 11.84 12.33 9.47
N ASP A 172 12.09 11.98 10.73
CA ASP A 172 12.53 12.91 11.77
C ASP A 172 13.90 13.53 11.41
N GLY A 173 14.77 12.78 10.69
CA GLY A 173 15.99 13.30 10.07
C GLY A 173 15.74 14.37 9.00
N ILE A 174 14.68 14.27 8.18
CA ILE A 174 14.31 15.33 7.21
C ILE A 174 13.86 16.59 7.94
N LEU A 175 13.00 16.44 8.96
CA LEU A 175 12.51 17.54 9.78
C LEU A 175 13.65 18.28 10.49
N ALA A 176 14.62 17.55 11.06
CA ALA A 176 15.80 18.13 11.69
C ALA A 176 16.67 18.92 10.69
N MET A 177 16.85 18.41 9.47
CA MET A 177 17.57 19.12 8.40
C MET A 177 16.83 20.39 7.95
N ASN A 178 15.51 20.33 7.77
CA ASN A 178 14.69 21.49 7.41
C ASN A 178 14.80 22.60 8.47
N TYR A 179 14.71 22.23 9.75
CA TYR A 179 14.87 23.16 10.87
C TYR A 179 16.26 23.81 10.90
N ALA A 180 17.33 23.01 10.74
CA ALA A 180 18.71 23.52 10.70
C ALA A 180 18.94 24.48 9.51
N ALA A 181 18.39 24.16 8.33
CA ALA A 181 18.47 25.03 7.15
C ALA A 181 17.71 26.35 7.36
N ALA A 182 16.52 26.32 7.95
CA ALA A 182 15.76 27.52 8.30
C ALA A 182 16.49 28.39 9.33
N GLN A 183 17.12 27.78 10.34
CA GLN A 183 17.89 28.50 11.35
C GLN A 183 19.13 29.17 10.74
N ALA A 184 19.86 28.48 9.86
CA ALA A 184 21.00 29.04 9.13
C ALA A 184 20.60 30.22 8.23
N ALA A 185 19.47 30.11 7.53
CA ALA A 185 18.92 31.20 6.71
C ALA A 185 18.55 32.43 7.57
N ALA A 186 17.89 32.23 8.71
CA ALA A 186 17.56 33.30 9.64
C ALA A 186 18.82 34.00 10.20
N GLN A 187 19.84 33.24 10.57
CA GLN A 187 21.12 33.79 11.03
C GLN A 187 21.83 34.61 9.94
N ALA A 188 21.80 34.15 8.69
CA ALA A 188 22.36 34.89 7.55
C ALA A 188 21.67 36.24 7.33
N VAL A 189 20.33 36.28 7.42
CA VAL A 189 19.56 37.54 7.31
C VAL A 189 19.89 38.51 8.46
N VAL A 190 20.01 38.01 9.70
CA VAL A 190 20.41 38.84 10.85
C VAL A 190 21.84 39.38 10.68
N ALA A 191 22.78 38.56 10.20
CA ALA A 191 24.14 38.98 9.94
C ALA A 191 24.23 40.05 8.82
N GLN A 192 23.44 39.89 7.74
CA GLN A 192 23.34 40.89 6.67
C GLN A 192 22.74 42.21 7.17
N ALA A 193 21.69 42.16 7.98
CA ALA A 193 21.08 43.35 8.57
C ALA A 193 22.05 44.07 9.52
N ALA A 194 22.81 43.34 10.35
CA ALA A 194 23.85 43.90 11.20
C ALA A 194 24.98 44.55 10.38
N ALA A 195 25.45 43.89 9.31
CA ALA A 195 26.47 44.45 8.42
C ALA A 195 25.99 45.74 7.73
N ALA A 196 24.72 45.82 7.32
CA ALA A 196 24.12 47.02 6.75
C ALA A 196 23.91 48.16 7.76
N LEU A 197 23.74 47.85 9.06
CA LEU A 197 23.57 48.83 10.13
C LEU A 197 24.89 49.37 10.69
N PHE A 198 25.97 48.59 10.66
CA PHE A 198 27.24 48.91 11.31
C PHE A 198 28.46 48.97 10.36
N GLY A 199 28.26 48.80 9.05
CA GLY A 199 29.33 48.74 8.05
C GLY A 199 29.76 50.06 7.41
N ASP A 200 28.95 51.13 7.53
CA ASP A 200 29.17 52.39 6.79
C ASP A 200 30.18 53.35 7.50
N ASP A 201 30.34 53.24 8.82
CA ASP A 201 31.16 54.15 9.65
C ASP A 201 32.69 54.04 9.44
N VAL A 202 33.18 53.12 8.60
CA VAL A 202 34.62 52.83 8.46
C VAL A 202 35.30 53.62 7.33
N ASN A 203 34.57 54.35 6.48
CA ASN A 203 35.11 55.03 5.29
C ASN A 203 35.12 56.57 5.36
N MET A 204 35.29 57.16 6.55
CA MET A 204 35.57 58.60 6.72
C MET A 204 36.89 58.83 7.47
N GLN A 205 38.01 58.62 6.78
CA GLN A 205 39.36 59.09 7.18
C GLN A 205 40.23 59.35 5.94
#